data_AF-A0A931PNX5-F1
#
_entry.id   AF-A0A931PNX5-F1
#
_cell.length_a   1.000
_cell.length_b   1.000
_cell.length_c   1.000
_cell.angle_alpha   90.00
_cell.angle_beta   90.00
_cell.angle_gamma   90.00
#
_symmetry.space_group_name_H-M   'P 1'
#
loop_
_entity.id
_entity.type
_entity.pdbx_description
1 polymer ?
#
loop_
_entity_poly.entity_id
_entity_poly.type
_entity_poly.pdbx_seq_one_letter_code
_entity_poly.pdbx_strand_id
1 'polypeptide(L)' 'YLATIPLGRLGVVEDVVDAVLFLASRRAAYITGETLHVNGGSHMA' A
#
# COMPACT_ATOMS: atom_id res chain seq x y z
N TYR A 1 2.13 -6.66 -18.46
CA TYR A 1 2.20 -6.76 -16.99
C TYR A 1 2.60 -5.43 -16.37
N LEU A 2 3.78 -4.85 -16.67
CA LEU A 2 4.14 -3.53 -16.13
C LEU A 2 3.20 -2.38 -16.57
N ALA A 3 2.66 -2.43 -17.80
CA ALA A 3 1.73 -1.41 -18.31
C ALA A 3 0.41 -1.31 -17.53
N THR A 4 0.07 -2.30 -16.69
CA THR A 4 -1.12 -2.27 -15.83
C THR A 4 -0.82 -1.73 -14.43
N ILE A 5 0.42 -1.32 -14.16
CA ILE A 5 0.84 -0.72 -12.89
C ILE A 5 1.16 0.75 -13.15
N PRO A 6 0.30 1.70 -12.73
CA PRO A 6 0.54 3.13 -12.92
C PRO A 6 1.90 3.64 -12.43
N LEU A 7 2.43 3.09 -11.33
CA LEU A 7 3.79 3.42 -10.85
C LEU A 7 4.93 2.93 -11.75
N GLY A 8 4.64 2.11 -12.78
CA GLY A 8 5.62 1.65 -13.76
C GLY A 8 6.66 0.65 -13.24
N ARG A 9 6.52 0.17 -12.00
CA ARG A 9 7.43 -0.82 -11.40
C ARG A 9 6.68 -1.89 -10.62
N LEU A 10 7.32 -3.03 -10.42
CA LEU A 10 6.85 -4.02 -9.46
C LEU A 10 7.04 -3.50 -8.04
N GLY A 11 6.12 -3.90 -7.16
CA GLY A 11 6.27 -3.69 -5.73
C GLY A 11 7.44 -4.51 -5.20
N VAL A 12 8.11 -3.96 -4.19
CA VAL A 12 9.12 -4.66 -3.39
C VAL A 12 8.56 -4.90 -1.99
N VAL A 13 9.25 -5.74 -1.21
CA VAL A 13 8.79 -6.11 0.14
C VAL A 13 8.64 -4.87 1.03
N GLU A 14 9.54 -3.91 0.86
CA GLU A 14 9.60 -2.66 1.62
C GLU A 14 8.33 -1.82 1.45
N ASP A 15 7.72 -1.83 0.25
CA ASP A 15 6.48 -1.07 -0.01
C ASP A 15 5.33 -1.53 0.92
N VAL A 16 5.26 -2.84 1.20
CA VAL A 16 4.24 -3.43 2.09
C VAL A 16 4.65 -3.24 3.56
N VAL A 17 5.93 -3.45 3.88
CA VAL A 17 6.44 -3.31 5.25
C VAL A 17 6.20 -1.90 5.76
N ASP A 18 6.49 -0.86 4.97
CA ASP A 18 6.30 0.52 5.39
C ASP A 18 4.83 0.88 5.61
N ALA A 19 3.93 0.33 4.79
CA ALA A 19 2.49 0.51 4.97
C ALA A 19 1.98 -0.17 6.26
N VAL A 20 2.46 -1.38 6.54
CA VAL A 20 2.15 -2.09 7.79
C VAL A 20 2.70 -1.34 9.00
N LEU A 21 3.96 -0.87 8.93
CA LEU A 21 4.57 -0.09 10.01
C LEU A 21 3.83 1.23 10.24
N PHE A 22 3.32 1.88 9.19
CA PHE A 22 2.44 3.05 9.34
C PHE A 22 1.18 2.70 10.13
N LEU A 23 0.45 1.66 9.72
CA LEU A 23 -0.79 1.23 10.37
C LEU A 23 -0.57 0.77 11.82
N ALA A 24 0.57 0.14 12.11
CA ALA A 24 0.94 -0.28 13.46
C ALA A 24 1.46 0.87 14.34
N SER A 25 1.77 2.03 13.77
CA SER A 25 2.31 3.17 14.51
C SER A 25 1.22 4.03 15.15
N ARG A 26 1.61 4.88 16.11
CA ARG A 26 0.72 5.89 16.71
C ARG A 26 0.14 6.88 15.68
N ARG A 27 0.73 7.00 14.48
CA ARG A 27 0.22 7.89 13.43
C ARG A 27 -1.12 7.44 12.87
N ALA A 28 -1.44 6.15 12.97
CA ALA A 28 -2.69 5.57 12.53
C ALA A 28 -3.69 5.31 13.68
N ALA A 29 -3.50 5.95 14.84
CA ALA A 29 -4.26 5.62 16.07
C ALA A 29 -5.80 5.81 15.97
N TYR A 30 -6.29 6.50 14.94
CA TYR A 30 -7.72 6.70 14.69
C TYR A 30 -8.20 6.04 13.39
N ILE A 31 -7.39 5.15 12.79
CA ILE A 31 -7.71 4.41 11.58
C ILE A 31 -8.03 2.97 11.98
N THR A 32 -9.25 2.52 11.72
CA THR A 32 -9.70 1.15 11.96
C THR A 32 -10.82 0.81 10.99
N GLY A 33 -10.97 -0.47 10.65
CA GLY A 33 -11.98 -0.95 9.69
C GLY A 33 -11.66 -0.69 8.21
N GLU A 34 -10.49 -0.11 7.92
CA GLU A 34 -10.08 0.26 6.57
C GLU A 34 -9.19 -0.79 5.90
N THR A 35 -9.26 -0.83 4.56
CA THR A 35 -8.35 -1.64 3.72
C THR A 35 -7.41 -0.73 2.95
N LEU A 36 -6.11 -0.81 3.23
CA LEU A 36 -5.08 -0.08 2.50
C LEU A 36 -4.52 -0.93 1.36
N HIS A 37 -4.81 -0.55 0.12
CA HIS A 37 -4.27 -1.22 -1.07
C HIS A 37 -2.86 -0.74 -1.39
N VAL A 38 -1.88 -1.64 -1.29
CA VAL A 38 -0.48 -1.41 -1.66
C VAL A 38 -0.17 -2.16 -2.96
N ASN A 39 -0.58 -1.59 -4.10
CA ASN A 39 -0.57 -2.29 -5.40
C ASN A 39 -0.01 -1.46 -6.56
N GLY A 40 0.62 -0.32 -6.27
CA GLY A 40 1.15 0.60 -7.29
C GLY A 40 0.11 1.16 -8.26
N GLY A 41 -1.18 1.13 -7.88
CA GLY A 41 -2.32 1.63 -8.65
C GLY A 41 -2.93 0.60 -9.60
N SER A 42 -2.53 -0.68 -9.54
CA SER A 42 -3.03 -1.70 -10.48
C SER A 42 -4.50 -2.07 -10.28
N HIS A 43 -5.10 -1.66 -9.15
CA HIS A 43 -6.50 -1.82 -8.84
C HIS A 43 -6.97 -0.61 -8.04
N MET A 44 -8.13 -0.05 -8.41
CA MET A 44 -8.77 1.09 -7.74
C MET A 44 -10.21 0.68 -7.41
N ALA A 45 -10.58 0.79 -6.12
CA ALA A 45 -11.91 0.53 -5.59
C ALA A 45 -12.41 1.73 -4.80
#